data_AF-A0A8K1I4U3-F1
#
_entry.id   AF-A0A8K1I4U3-F1
#
_cell.length_a   1.000
_cell.length_b   1.000
_cell.length_c   1.000
_cell.angle_alpha   90.00
_cell.angle_beta   90.00
_cell.angle_gamma   90.00
#
_symmetry.space_group_name_H-M   'P 1'
#
loop_
_entity.id
_entity.type
_entity.pdbx_description
1 polymer ?
#
loop_
_entity_poly.entity_id
_entity_poly.type
_entity_poly.pdbx_seq_one_letter_code
_entity_poly.pdbx_strand_id
1 'polypeptide(L)'
;MIKEYPETQIQKLRIGIHKETIQLVKMHNEDHIHIILHFSTNIICFAILSGYSILGNEELVILNSWVQEFLYNLSDTIKAFSILLLTDLCIGFHSPHGWELMIGSVYKDFGFAHNNQIISGLVSTFPVILDTILKYWIFHYLNRVSPSLVVVYHSMNE
;
A
#
# COMPACT_ATOMS: atom_id res chain seq x y z
N MET A 1 43.33 57.19 0.30
CA MET A 1 43.65 55.75 0.15
C MET A 1 42.35 54.99 0.32
N ILE A 2 41.56 54.89 -0.76
CA ILE A 2 40.23 54.27 -0.74
C ILE A 2 40.44 52.77 -0.94
N LYS A 3 40.06 51.97 0.06
CA LYS A 3 40.20 50.51 0.05
C LYS A 3 39.19 49.91 -0.94
N GLU A 4 39.69 49.54 -2.11
CA GLU A 4 38.97 48.93 -3.23
C GLU A 4 38.69 47.43 -2.98
N TYR A 5 38.12 47.09 -1.81
CA TYR A 5 38.04 45.69 -1.33
C TYR A 5 36.65 45.01 -1.25
N PRO A 6 35.48 45.59 -1.66
CA PRO A 6 34.21 44.85 -1.57
C PRO A 6 33.84 44.06 -2.83
N GLU A 7 34.27 44.47 -4.03
CA GLU A 7 33.78 43.88 -5.29
C GLU A 7 34.24 42.43 -5.51
N THR A 8 35.49 42.11 -5.16
CA THR A 8 36.07 40.77 -5.33
C THR A 8 35.42 39.73 -4.41
N GLN A 9 34.95 40.14 -3.22
CA GLN A 9 34.24 39.25 -2.30
C GLN A 9 32.81 38.97 -2.77
N ILE A 10 32.11 39.98 -3.29
CA ILE A 10 30.76 39.82 -3.85
C ILE A 10 30.79 38.91 -5.09
N GLN A 11 31.82 39.04 -5.95
CA GLN A 11 32.00 38.14 -7.09
C GLN A 11 32.32 36.70 -6.65
N LYS A 12 33.21 36.50 -5.67
CA LYS A 12 33.47 35.17 -5.10
C LYS A 12 32.22 34.54 -4.47
N LEU A 13 31.42 35.34 -3.77
CA LEU A 13 30.14 34.91 -3.18
C LEU A 13 29.16 34.48 -4.29
N ARG A 14 29.02 35.28 -5.35
CA ARG A 14 28.13 34.97 -6.49
C ARG A 14 28.56 33.69 -7.21
N ILE A 15 29.85 33.49 -7.42
CA ILE A 15 30.39 32.26 -8.03
C ILE A 15 30.17 31.05 -7.12
N GLY A 16 30.34 31.21 -5.80
CA GLY A 16 30.05 30.18 -4.80
C GLY A 16 28.58 29.75 -4.80
N ILE A 17 27.67 30.73 -4.75
CA ILE A 17 26.22 30.49 -4.82
C ILE A 17 25.85 29.81 -6.13
N HIS A 18 26.44 30.22 -7.26
CA HIS A 18 26.15 29.60 -8.56
C HIS A 18 26.63 28.15 -8.62
N LYS A 19 27.81 27.86 -8.06
CA LYS A 19 28.35 26.51 -7.97
C LYS A 19 27.49 25.61 -7.07
N GLU A 20 27.07 26.12 -5.91
CA GLU A 20 26.15 25.38 -5.02
C GLU A 20 24.80 25.14 -5.69
N THR A 21 24.25 26.13 -6.40
CA THR A 21 22.99 25.98 -7.13
C THR A 21 23.09 24.89 -8.21
N ILE A 22 24.17 24.87 -8.99
CA ILE A 22 24.42 23.83 -9.99
C ILE A 22 24.55 22.45 -9.32
N GLN A 23 25.27 22.37 -8.20
CA GLN A 23 25.44 21.12 -7.46
C GLN A 23 24.10 20.60 -6.91
N LEU A 24 23.24 21.50 -6.42
CA LEU A 24 21.92 21.17 -5.88
C LEU A 24 20.96 20.68 -6.98
N VAL A 25 20.96 21.35 -8.15
CA VAL A 25 20.21 20.87 -9.33
C VAL A 25 20.72 19.50 -9.80
N LYS A 26 22.03 19.28 -9.76
CA LYS A 26 22.63 18.02 -10.17
C LYS A 26 22.24 16.87 -9.24
N MET A 27 22.33 17.08 -7.92
CA MET A 27 21.83 16.13 -6.91
C MET A 27 20.34 15.83 -7.10
N HIS A 28 19.52 16.86 -7.28
CA HIS A 28 18.09 16.70 -7.45
C HIS A 28 17.73 15.88 -8.69
N ASN A 29 18.38 16.15 -9.83
CA ASN A 29 18.16 15.37 -11.05
C ASN A 29 18.63 13.92 -10.90
N GLU A 30 19.74 13.68 -10.20
CA GLU A 30 20.26 12.33 -9.96
C GLU A 30 19.31 11.52 -9.07
N ASP A 31 18.80 12.11 -7.99
CA ASP A 31 17.79 11.50 -7.11
C ASP A 31 16.50 11.17 -7.88
N HIS A 32 16.01 12.08 -8.74
CA HIS A 32 14.83 11.84 -9.57
C HIS A 32 15.03 10.69 -10.56
N ILE A 33 16.19 10.64 -11.21
CA ILE A 33 16.52 9.54 -12.13
C ILE A 33 16.55 8.21 -11.38
N HIS A 34 17.10 8.19 -10.16
CA HIS A 34 17.10 7.00 -9.31
C HIS A 34 15.69 6.55 -8.92
N ILE A 35 14.81 7.48 -8.55
CA ILE A 35 13.40 7.17 -8.22
C ILE A 35 12.68 6.60 -9.44
N ILE A 36 12.81 7.23 -10.61
CA ILE A 36 12.18 6.78 -11.85
C ILE A 36 12.69 5.40 -12.26
N LEU A 37 14.00 5.14 -12.14
CA LEU A 37 14.60 3.84 -12.43
C LEU A 37 14.10 2.75 -11.48
N HIS A 38 14.03 3.03 -10.18
CA HIS A 38 13.52 2.08 -9.18
C HIS A 38 12.06 1.75 -9.44
N PHE A 39 11.23 2.78 -9.68
CA PHE A 39 9.82 2.61 -10.02
C PHE A 39 9.63 1.79 -11.32
N SER A 40 10.41 2.09 -12.36
CA SER A 40 10.37 1.35 -13.63
C SER A 40 10.81 -0.11 -13.46
N THR A 41 11.84 -0.36 -12.65
CA THR A 41 12.32 -1.70 -12.32
C THR A 41 11.24 -2.49 -11.58
N ASN A 42 10.54 -1.88 -10.63
CA ASN A 42 9.43 -2.51 -9.91
C ASN A 42 8.27 -2.84 -10.85
N ILE A 43 7.91 -1.95 -11.79
CA ILE A 43 6.89 -2.23 -12.81
C ILE A 43 7.29 -3.42 -13.69
N ILE A 44 8.53 -3.45 -14.18
CA ILE A 44 9.02 -4.55 -15.03
C ILE A 44 9.03 -5.86 -14.24
N CYS A 45 9.48 -5.85 -12.99
CA CYS A 45 9.47 -7.01 -12.12
C CYS A 45 8.05 -7.55 -11.92
N PHE A 46 7.10 -6.66 -11.61
CA PHE A 46 5.69 -7.00 -11.47
C PHE A 46 5.11 -7.56 -12.78
N ALA A 47 5.45 -6.97 -13.93
CA ALA A 47 5.01 -7.45 -15.24
C ALA A 47 5.56 -8.86 -15.54
N ILE A 48 6.83 -9.13 -15.25
CA ILE A 48 7.44 -10.46 -15.43
C ILE A 48 6.80 -11.48 -14.49
N LEU A 49 6.64 -11.15 -13.20
CA LEU A 49 5.95 -12.00 -12.22
C LEU A 49 4.52 -12.31 -12.67
N SER A 50 3.77 -11.28 -13.08
CA SER A 50 2.39 -11.46 -13.55
C SER A 50 2.33 -12.29 -14.83
N GLY A 51 3.24 -12.07 -15.78
CA GLY A 51 3.36 -12.88 -17.00
C GLY A 51 3.69 -14.34 -16.68
N TYR A 52 4.59 -14.59 -15.74
CA TYR A 52 4.94 -15.95 -15.29
C TYR A 52 3.76 -16.62 -14.59
N SER A 53 3.02 -15.91 -13.74
CA SER A 53 1.80 -16.44 -13.11
C SER A 53 0.73 -16.79 -14.14
N ILE A 54 0.52 -15.95 -15.16
CA ILE A 54 -0.47 -16.22 -16.21
C ILE A 54 -0.04 -17.39 -17.11
N LEU A 55 1.27 -17.52 -17.41
CA LEU A 55 1.79 -18.59 -18.25
C LEU A 55 1.84 -19.94 -17.49
N GLY A 56 2.10 -19.91 -16.18
CA GLY A 56 2.01 -21.05 -15.25
C GLY A 56 0.57 -21.46 -14.90
N ASN A 57 -0.35 -21.32 -15.85
CA ASN A 57 -1.79 -21.46 -15.64
C ASN A 57 -2.19 -22.86 -15.15
N GLU A 58 -1.44 -23.91 -15.53
CA GLU A 58 -1.73 -25.29 -15.08
C GLU A 58 -1.60 -25.45 -13.56
N GLU A 59 -0.55 -24.89 -12.97
CA GLU A 59 -0.35 -24.92 -11.51
C GLU A 59 -1.40 -24.06 -10.80
N LEU A 60 -1.76 -22.91 -11.37
CA LEU A 60 -2.83 -22.06 -10.83
C LEU A 60 -4.21 -22.74 -10.93
N VAL A 61 -4.47 -23.51 -11.98
CA VAL A 61 -5.71 -24.29 -12.13
C VAL A 61 -5.75 -25.40 -11.07
N ILE A 62 -4.63 -26.09 -10.83
CA ILE A 62 -4.53 -27.12 -9.77
C ILE A 62 -4.73 -26.50 -8.39
N LEU A 63 -4.09 -25.36 -8.11
CA LEU A 63 -4.29 -24.60 -6.87
C LEU A 63 -5.74 -24.15 -6.73
N ASN A 64 -6.35 -23.63 -7.80
CA ASN A 64 -7.74 -23.20 -7.78
C ASN A 64 -8.68 -24.37 -7.53
N SER A 65 -8.46 -25.54 -8.16
CA SER A 65 -9.24 -26.74 -7.87
C SER A 65 -9.03 -27.24 -6.45
N TRP A 66 -7.80 -27.21 -5.93
CA TRP A 66 -7.49 -27.61 -4.57
C TRP A 66 -8.13 -26.69 -3.53
N VAL A 67 -8.07 -25.37 -3.75
CA VAL A 67 -8.73 -24.36 -2.91
C VAL A 67 -10.25 -24.53 -2.99
N GLN A 68 -10.81 -24.74 -4.18
CA GLN A 68 -12.24 -25.00 -4.33
C GLN A 68 -12.64 -26.26 -3.59
N GLU A 69 -11.93 -27.37 -3.78
CA GLU A 69 -12.22 -28.64 -3.11
C GLU A 69 -12.08 -28.51 -1.58
N PHE A 70 -11.05 -27.82 -1.10
CA PHE A 70 -10.92 -27.48 0.31
C PHE A 70 -12.15 -26.70 0.80
N LEU A 71 -12.48 -25.57 0.15
CA LEU A 71 -13.60 -24.72 0.54
C LEU A 71 -14.94 -25.43 0.44
N TYR A 72 -15.19 -26.25 -0.59
CA TYR A 72 -16.45 -26.99 -0.74
C TYR A 72 -16.60 -28.11 0.29
N ASN A 73 -15.49 -28.74 0.71
CA ASN A 73 -15.48 -29.75 1.76
C ASN A 73 -15.69 -29.17 3.17
N LEU A 74 -15.53 -27.86 3.36
CA LEU A 74 -15.90 -27.21 4.62
C LEU A 74 -17.43 -27.21 4.79
N SER A 75 -17.88 -27.40 6.03
CA SER A 75 -19.28 -27.19 6.38
C SER A 75 -19.65 -25.69 6.30
N ASP A 76 -20.91 -25.39 6.02
CA ASP A 76 -21.37 -24.00 5.87
C ASP A 76 -21.16 -23.16 7.15
N THR A 77 -21.17 -23.81 8.32
CA THR A 77 -20.82 -23.19 9.61
C THR A 77 -19.34 -22.83 9.69
N ILE A 78 -18.43 -23.71 9.27
CA ILE A 78 -16.98 -23.42 9.29
C ILE A 78 -16.67 -22.34 8.25
N LYS A 79 -17.30 -22.35 7.07
CA LYS A 79 -17.16 -21.27 6.08
C LYS A 79 -17.55 -19.92 6.67
N ALA A 80 -18.72 -19.84 7.30
CA ALA A 80 -19.19 -18.61 7.95
C ALA A 80 -18.24 -18.16 9.07
N PHE A 81 -17.77 -19.09 9.91
CA PHE A 81 -16.82 -18.81 10.98
C PHE A 81 -15.45 -18.34 10.44
N SER A 82 -14.91 -18.98 9.40
CA SER A 82 -13.65 -18.58 8.76
C SER A 82 -13.72 -17.18 8.16
N ILE A 83 -14.86 -16.83 7.56
CA ILE A 83 -15.11 -15.47 7.05
C ILE A 83 -15.16 -14.45 8.21
N LEU A 84 -15.86 -14.78 9.29
CA LEU A 84 -15.93 -13.94 10.49
C LEU A 84 -14.55 -13.73 11.10
N LEU A 85 -13.80 -14.82 11.31
CA LEU A 85 -12.45 -14.80 11.88
C LEU A 85 -11.46 -14.02 11.00
N LEU A 86 -11.51 -14.21 9.68
CA LEU A 86 -10.67 -13.48 8.74
C LEU A 86 -10.98 -11.97 8.78
N THR A 87 -12.26 -11.63 8.87
CA THR A 87 -12.71 -10.24 8.98
C THR A 87 -12.20 -9.62 10.27
N ASP A 88 -12.38 -10.30 11.40
CA ASP A 88 -11.89 -9.84 12.69
C ASP A 88 -10.36 -9.73 12.73
N LEU A 89 -9.62 -10.61 12.04
CA LEU A 89 -8.17 -10.54 11.94
C LEU A 89 -7.70 -9.38 11.04
N CYS A 90 -8.37 -9.15 9.90
CA CYS A 90 -8.03 -8.10 8.95
C CYS A 90 -8.42 -6.70 9.44
N ILE A 91 -9.49 -6.60 10.23
CA ILE A 91 -10.00 -5.33 10.78
C ILE A 91 -9.47 -5.09 12.19
N GLY A 92 -9.07 -6.14 12.91
CA GLY A 92 -8.52 -6.13 14.28
C GLY A 92 -7.18 -5.42 14.45
N PHE A 93 -6.69 -4.70 13.43
CA PHE A 93 -5.61 -3.72 13.58
C PHE A 93 -6.12 -2.49 14.33
N HIS A 94 -6.29 -2.64 15.64
CA HIS A 94 -6.80 -1.61 16.56
C HIS A 94 -5.90 -0.39 16.76
N SER A 95 -4.72 -0.35 16.13
CA SER A 95 -3.79 0.77 16.28
C SER A 95 -3.62 1.52 14.95
N PRO A 96 -3.91 2.83 14.93
CA PRO A 96 -3.56 3.71 13.80
C PRO A 96 -2.08 3.58 13.41
N HIS A 97 -1.21 3.26 14.36
CA HIS A 97 0.21 3.09 14.12
C HIS A 97 0.54 1.85 13.27
N GLY A 98 -0.24 0.77 13.38
CA GLY A 98 -0.05 -0.42 12.53
C GLY A 98 -0.32 -0.09 11.06
N TRP A 99 -1.40 0.66 10.81
CA TRP A 99 -1.74 1.17 9.50
C TRP A 99 -0.71 2.19 8.98
N GLU A 100 -0.17 3.04 9.86
CA GLU A 100 0.88 4.00 9.52
C GLU A 100 2.15 3.29 9.03
N LEU A 101 2.58 2.24 9.71
CA LEU A 101 3.75 1.45 9.31
C LEU A 101 3.50 0.71 7.99
N MET A 102 2.32 0.09 7.83
CA MET A 102 1.99 -0.67 6.63
C MET A 102 1.89 0.25 5.40
N ILE A 103 1.13 1.35 5.51
CA ILE A 103 0.98 2.35 4.44
C ILE A 103 2.31 3.05 4.19
N GLY A 104 3.06 3.41 5.24
CA GLY A 104 4.37 4.05 5.14
C GLY A 104 5.41 3.20 4.42
N SER A 105 5.43 1.88 4.66
CA SER A 105 6.31 0.95 3.95
C SER A 105 5.98 0.92 2.46
N VAL A 106 4.70 0.72 2.11
CA VAL A 106 4.25 0.74 0.71
C VAL A 106 4.59 2.08 0.05
N TYR A 107 4.30 3.19 0.71
CA TYR A 107 4.56 4.54 0.19
C TYR A 107 6.06 4.77 -0.11
N LYS A 108 6.94 4.23 0.74
CA LYS A 108 8.40 4.28 0.57
C LYS A 108 8.87 3.40 -0.58
N ASP A 109 8.35 2.18 -0.71
CA ASP A 109 8.75 1.24 -1.77
C ASP A 109 8.35 1.72 -3.17
N PHE A 110 7.25 2.49 -3.25
CA PHE A 110 6.83 3.18 -4.47
C PHE A 110 7.67 4.43 -4.80
N GLY A 111 8.58 4.85 -3.92
CA GLY A 111 9.47 5.98 -4.15
C GLY A 111 8.80 7.36 -4.03
N PHE A 112 7.63 7.44 -3.40
CA PHE A 112 6.94 8.72 -3.20
C PHE A 112 7.59 9.52 -2.07
N ALA A 113 7.65 10.85 -2.23
CA ALA A 113 8.14 11.76 -1.18
C ALA A 113 7.23 11.66 0.05
N HIS A 114 7.83 11.37 1.21
CA HIS A 114 7.10 11.12 2.46
C HIS A 114 6.25 12.35 2.85
N ASN A 115 4.94 12.25 2.64
CA ASN A 115 3.99 13.29 2.99
C ASN A 115 3.10 12.82 4.13
N ASN A 116 3.44 13.26 5.34
CA ASN A 116 2.76 12.87 6.57
C ASN A 116 1.25 13.18 6.54
N GLN A 117 0.81 14.22 5.82
CA GLN A 117 -0.62 14.54 5.71
C GLN A 117 -1.37 13.51 4.88
N ILE A 118 -0.79 13.06 3.76
CA ILE A 118 -1.41 12.02 2.90
C ILE A 118 -1.43 10.69 3.65
N ILE A 119 -0.32 10.32 4.29
CA ILE A 119 -0.22 9.09 5.07
C ILE A 119 -1.23 9.11 6.22
N SER A 120 -1.30 10.20 7.00
CA SER A 120 -2.26 10.34 8.10
C SER A 120 -3.71 10.29 7.61
N GLY A 121 -4.02 10.95 6.48
CA GLY A 121 -5.35 10.90 5.87
C GLY A 121 -5.75 9.48 5.43
N LEU A 122 -4.82 8.75 4.81
CA LEU A 122 -5.03 7.35 4.41
C LEU A 122 -5.17 6.44 5.63
N VAL A 123 -4.31 6.57 6.64
CA VAL A 123 -4.39 5.83 7.90
C VAL A 123 -5.72 6.03 8.61
N SER A 124 -6.30 7.23 8.54
CA SER A 124 -7.59 7.53 9.16
C SER A 124 -8.79 7.03 8.35
N THR A 125 -8.71 7.03 7.02
CA THR A 125 -9.88 6.78 6.14
C THR A 125 -9.92 5.34 5.65
N PHE A 126 -8.77 4.78 5.30
CA PHE A 126 -8.64 3.46 4.68
C PHE A 126 -9.17 2.34 5.58
N PRO A 127 -8.88 2.29 6.89
CA PRO A 127 -9.41 1.23 7.75
C PRO A 127 -10.93 1.25 7.84
N VAL A 128 -11.54 2.45 7.86
CA VAL A 128 -13.00 2.62 7.94
C VAL A 128 -13.68 2.17 6.64
N ILE A 129 -13.09 2.54 5.48
CA ILE A 129 -13.60 2.10 4.18
C ILE A 129 -13.47 0.57 4.05
N LEU A 130 -12.32 0.01 4.43
CA LEU A 130 -12.11 -1.43 4.39
C LEU A 130 -13.09 -2.18 5.30
N ASP A 131 -13.31 -1.68 6.52
CA ASP A 131 -14.29 -2.23 7.47
C ASP A 131 -15.71 -2.26 6.89
N THR A 132 -16.16 -1.14 6.30
CA THR A 132 -17.50 -1.06 5.71
C THR A 132 -17.67 -1.96 4.49
N ILE A 133 -16.67 -2.07 3.61
CA ILE A 133 -16.70 -2.97 2.45
C ILE A 133 -16.75 -4.44 2.91
N LEU A 134 -15.92 -4.82 3.89
CA LEU A 134 -15.89 -6.17 4.42
C LEU A 134 -17.21 -6.53 5.10
N LYS A 135 -17.75 -5.66 5.98
CA LYS A 135 -19.07 -5.85 6.59
C LYS A 135 -20.18 -6.01 5.55
N TYR A 136 -20.19 -5.18 4.52
CA TYR A 136 -21.16 -5.30 3.43
C TYR A 136 -21.02 -6.62 2.67
N TRP A 137 -19.79 -7.03 2.35
CA TRP A 137 -19.52 -8.28 1.66
C TRP A 137 -19.99 -9.49 2.48
N ILE A 138 -19.70 -9.51 3.78
CA ILE A 138 -20.11 -10.57 4.70
C ILE A 138 -21.62 -10.63 4.78
N PHE A 139 -22.29 -9.49 4.96
CA PHE A 139 -23.73 -9.41 4.99
C PHE A 139 -24.34 -9.96 3.70
N HIS A 140 -23.82 -9.54 2.54
CA HIS A 140 -24.28 -10.04 1.24
C HIS A 140 -24.04 -11.55 1.07
N TYR A 141 -22.88 -12.05 1.49
CA TYR A 141 -22.52 -13.46 1.40
C TYR A 141 -23.40 -14.33 2.30
N LEU A 142 -23.52 -13.99 3.58
CA LEU A 142 -24.33 -14.73 4.54
C LEU A 142 -25.80 -14.76 4.11
N ASN A 143 -26.32 -13.64 3.61
CA ASN A 143 -27.71 -13.55 3.12
C ASN A 143 -27.95 -14.40 1.86
N ARG A 144 -26.91 -14.62 1.04
CA ARG A 144 -26.98 -15.54 -0.12
C ARG A 144 -26.94 -17.01 0.31
N VAL A 145 -26.23 -17.36 1.38
CA VAL A 145 -26.09 -18.75 1.86
C VAL A 145 -27.32 -19.17 2.66
N SER A 146 -27.71 -18.42 3.68
CA SER A 146 -28.94 -18.67 4.43
C SER A 146 -29.37 -17.43 5.24
N PRO A 147 -30.65 -17.00 5.17
CA PRO A 147 -31.16 -15.90 5.98
C PRO A 147 -31.00 -16.12 7.50
N SER A 148 -30.98 -17.38 7.96
CA SER A 148 -30.80 -17.71 9.37
C SER A 148 -29.39 -17.40 9.90
N LEU A 149 -28.36 -17.45 9.04
CA LEU A 149 -26.99 -17.09 9.42
C LEU A 149 -26.83 -15.58 9.62
N VAL A 150 -27.61 -14.77 8.90
CA VAL A 150 -27.65 -13.31 9.07
C VAL A 150 -28.16 -12.94 10.47
N VAL A 151 -29.17 -13.66 10.98
CA VAL A 151 -29.70 -13.45 12.33
C VAL A 151 -28.64 -13.78 13.39
N VAL A 152 -27.87 -14.87 13.19
CA VAL A 152 -26.77 -15.24 14.09
C VAL A 152 -25.65 -14.19 14.05
N TYR A 153 -25.27 -13.70 12.87
CA TYR A 153 -24.29 -12.62 12.73
C TYR A 153 -24.74 -11.35 13.46
N HIS A 154 -26.01 -10.95 13.30
CA HIS A 154 -26.56 -9.79 13.99
C HIS A 154 -26.56 -9.98 15.52
N SER A 155 -26.76 -11.21 16.02
CA SER A 155 -26.68 -11.52 17.45
C SER A 155 -25.25 -11.59 18.01
N MET A 156 -24.24 -11.78 17.17
CA MET A 156 -22.82 -11.81 17.57
C MET A 156 -22.14 -10.45 17.50
N ASN A 157 -22.70 -9.54 16.68
CA ASN A 157 -22.18 -8.20 16.44
C ASN A 157 -22.93 -7.11 17.24
N GLU A 158 -23.99 -7.48 17.97
CA GLU A 158 -24.55 -6.72 19.11
C GLU A 158 -23.75 -7.00 20.38
#